data_AF-A0A7S4ANP4-F1
#
_entry.id   AF-A0A7S4ANP4-F1
#
_cell.length_a   1.000
_cell.length_b   1.000
_cell.length_c   1.000
_cell.angle_alpha   90.00
_cell.angle_beta   90.00
_cell.angle_gamma   90.00
#
_symmetry.space_group_name_H-M   'P 1'
#
loop_
_entity.id
_entity.type
_entity.pdbx_description
1 polymer ?
#
loop_
_entity_poly.entity_id
_entity_poly.type
_entity_poly.pdbx_seq_one_letter_code
_entity_poly.pdbx_strand_id
1 'polypeptide(L)'
;GAPSDDNDDDDPPPKNVREDASSSSSDDDDDDDDEPKDVRVALCIAAVTKNGYALEDASDELRNNVRVVMAAVTQYGRVLQHASDALKNDPRVVTAAVTGFGCALYHASQELKTDRRVVMAAVTQDGRALVYASDDLRNDVQVVTVAVTRHWYALEFASKELRNNEAVVTVAVNNVGSALMHASDELKNHQRVVVAAVTRDGRALQFVSNALRNNKRVVTAAVAQNGCALEFASNKLKNNQEVVTVAVTQNAGALEFASNELRNNRRFLTAVATRNAHAVTAAVTRDGGSSALAVASNGMQNDKKVAAAAVPTRDGTSALAFASKNQNGNLGIVLAALRQNQKASKDISQNCIASAVYCQSNERKQ
;
A
#
# COMPACT_ATOMS: atom_id res chain seq x y z
N GLY A 1 40.28 -41.51 60.00
CA GLY A 1 39.52 -41.65 61.25
C GLY A 1 38.06 -41.59 60.91
N ALA A 2 37.25 -42.39 61.58
CA ALA A 2 35.91 -42.00 62.01
C ALA A 2 36.07 -41.06 63.25
N PRO A 3 35.01 -40.49 63.86
CA PRO A 3 33.60 -40.81 63.66
C PRO A 3 32.68 -39.57 63.58
N SER A 4 31.37 -39.86 63.71
CA SER A 4 30.38 -39.10 64.50
C SER A 4 29.97 -37.69 64.10
N ASP A 5 28.70 -37.32 64.15
CA ASP A 5 27.44 -38.09 64.21
C ASP A 5 26.34 -37.11 63.65
N ASP A 6 25.02 -37.14 63.84
CA ASP A 6 24.11 -37.88 64.72
C ASP A 6 22.80 -38.24 63.95
N ASN A 7 21.85 -38.89 64.62
CA ASN A 7 20.45 -39.00 64.20
C ASN A 7 19.56 -38.29 65.23
N ASP A 8 18.32 -37.98 64.87
CA ASP A 8 17.10 -37.95 65.72
C ASP A 8 15.95 -37.72 64.70
N ASP A 9 15.04 -38.66 64.40
CA ASP A 9 14.02 -39.34 65.23
C ASP A 9 13.02 -38.38 65.89
N ASP A 10 11.80 -38.26 65.32
CA ASP A 10 10.54 -38.06 66.08
C ASP A 10 9.28 -38.19 65.19
N ASP A 11 8.45 -39.23 65.40
CA ASP A 11 7.09 -39.45 64.84
C ASP A 11 6.41 -40.65 65.56
N PRO A 12 5.05 -40.79 65.64
CA PRO A 12 3.96 -39.83 65.43
C PRO A 12 3.20 -39.45 66.73
N PRO A 13 2.51 -40.38 67.46
CA PRO A 13 1.22 -41.02 67.17
C PRO A 13 0.00 -40.16 67.70
N PRO A 14 -1.14 -40.66 68.24
CA PRO A 14 -2.41 -40.39 67.54
C PRO A 14 -3.56 -39.79 68.39
N LYS A 15 -4.61 -39.31 67.71
CA LYS A 15 -5.97 -39.23 68.28
C LYS A 15 -6.99 -39.87 67.35
N ASN A 16 -7.62 -40.93 67.88
CA ASN A 16 -8.66 -41.73 67.25
C ASN A 16 -10.03 -41.33 67.83
N VAL A 17 -11.09 -42.11 67.53
CA VAL A 17 -12.42 -42.20 68.17
C VAL A 17 -13.57 -41.50 67.42
N ARG A 18 -14.31 -42.36 66.69
CA ARG A 18 -15.78 -42.35 66.41
C ARG A 18 -16.29 -41.49 65.27
N GLU A 19 -16.91 -42.11 64.26
CA GLU A 19 -18.23 -42.79 64.23
C GLU A 19 -19.38 -41.79 64.28
N ASP A 20 -20.01 -41.56 63.12
CA ASP A 20 -21.44 -41.80 62.98
C ASP A 20 -21.76 -42.15 61.52
N ALA A 21 -22.71 -43.06 61.30
CA ALA A 21 -23.13 -43.49 59.97
C ALA A 21 -24.54 -42.98 59.67
N SER A 22 -24.67 -42.13 58.64
CA SER A 22 -25.95 -41.79 58.03
C SER A 22 -25.93 -42.18 56.56
N SER A 23 -26.74 -43.17 56.20
CA SER A 23 -26.93 -43.61 54.83
C SER A 23 -27.75 -42.59 54.05
N SER A 24 -27.11 -41.79 53.21
CA SER A 24 -27.76 -41.08 52.11
C SER A 24 -27.42 -41.79 50.80
N SER A 25 -28.26 -42.73 50.39
CA SER A 25 -28.34 -43.15 48.99
C SER A 25 -28.94 -41.99 48.18
N SER A 26 -28.09 -41.06 47.75
CA SER A 26 -28.27 -40.53 46.41
C SER A 26 -27.74 -41.61 45.48
N ASP A 27 -28.66 -42.41 44.95
CA ASP A 27 -28.48 -42.97 43.62
C ASP A 27 -28.50 -41.76 42.69
N ASP A 28 -27.34 -41.09 42.56
CA ASP A 28 -27.15 -40.08 41.53
C ASP A 28 -27.15 -40.85 40.21
N ASP A 29 -28.26 -40.75 39.48
CA ASP A 29 -28.42 -41.37 38.17
C ASP A 29 -27.30 -40.83 37.25
N ASP A 30 -26.26 -41.63 37.05
CA ASP A 30 -25.32 -41.51 35.94
C ASP A 30 -26.13 -41.79 34.65
N ASP A 31 -26.90 -40.80 34.21
CA ASP A 31 -27.59 -40.79 32.93
C ASP A 31 -26.53 -41.07 31.84
N ASP A 32 -26.66 -42.24 31.20
CA ASP A 32 -25.81 -42.73 30.10
C ASP A 32 -26.07 -41.93 28.80
N ASP A 33 -25.94 -40.60 28.91
CA ASP A 33 -26.02 -39.60 27.83
C ASP A 33 -24.73 -39.64 26.97
N ASP A 34 -24.12 -40.83 26.80
CA ASP A 34 -23.04 -41.12 25.83
C ASP A 34 -23.64 -41.21 24.43
N GLU A 35 -24.21 -40.07 24.00
CA GLU A 35 -24.67 -39.80 22.64
C GLU A 35 -23.58 -40.31 21.68
N PRO A 36 -23.86 -41.28 20.80
CA PRO A 36 -22.81 -42.12 20.23
C PRO A 36 -21.69 -41.30 19.59
N LYS A 37 -20.43 -41.63 19.83
CA LYS A 37 -19.29 -40.75 19.50
C LYS A 37 -19.28 -40.23 18.04
N ASP A 38 -19.79 -41.02 17.09
CA ASP A 38 -19.99 -40.59 15.69
C ASP A 38 -21.08 -39.49 15.53
N VAL A 39 -22.15 -39.49 16.32
CA VAL A 39 -23.17 -38.44 16.39
C VAL A 39 -22.57 -37.15 16.94
N ARG A 40 -21.87 -37.20 18.07
CA ARG A 40 -21.18 -36.03 18.66
C ARG A 40 -20.16 -35.42 17.69
N VAL A 41 -19.39 -36.26 16.99
CA VAL A 41 -18.48 -35.85 15.92
C VAL A 41 -19.23 -35.25 14.72
N ALA A 42 -20.35 -35.84 14.28
CA ALA A 42 -21.15 -35.32 13.17
C ALA A 42 -21.82 -33.97 13.50
N LEU A 43 -22.34 -33.81 14.72
CA LEU A 43 -22.94 -32.57 15.21
C LEU A 43 -21.88 -31.46 15.36
N CYS A 44 -20.70 -31.79 15.88
CA CYS A 44 -19.58 -30.85 15.93
C CYS A 44 -19.11 -30.45 14.52
N ILE A 45 -19.02 -31.39 13.56
CA ILE A 45 -18.78 -31.09 12.13
C ILE A 45 -19.86 -30.17 11.57
N ALA A 46 -21.14 -30.39 11.89
CA ALA A 46 -22.25 -29.53 11.45
C ALA A 46 -22.26 -28.13 12.10
N ALA A 47 -21.57 -27.96 13.24
CA ALA A 47 -21.34 -26.66 13.88
C ALA A 47 -20.14 -25.93 13.22
N VAL A 48 -18.96 -26.57 13.14
CA VAL A 48 -17.76 -25.93 12.59
C VAL A 48 -17.86 -25.64 11.08
N THR A 49 -18.67 -26.40 10.34
CA THR A 49 -18.96 -26.08 8.93
C THR A 49 -19.89 -24.87 8.75
N LYS A 50 -20.64 -24.44 9.79
CA LYS A 50 -21.40 -23.18 9.80
C LYS A 50 -20.56 -22.01 10.33
N ASN A 51 -19.77 -22.24 11.38
CA ASN A 51 -18.84 -21.27 11.94
C ASN A 51 -17.59 -22.00 12.47
N GLY A 52 -16.45 -21.88 11.78
CA GLY A 52 -15.21 -22.57 12.17
C GLY A 52 -14.76 -22.27 13.61
N TYR A 53 -15.08 -21.09 14.16
CA TYR A 53 -14.73 -20.75 15.55
C TYR A 53 -15.46 -21.59 16.60
N ALA A 54 -16.50 -22.36 16.25
CA ALA A 54 -17.14 -23.32 17.18
C ALA A 54 -16.19 -24.45 17.66
N LEU A 55 -14.98 -24.57 17.10
CA LEU A 55 -13.92 -25.41 17.65
C LEU A 55 -13.34 -24.86 18.98
N GLU A 56 -13.51 -23.56 19.26
CA GLU A 56 -13.10 -22.94 20.51
C GLU A 56 -13.89 -23.50 21.70
N ASP A 57 -15.19 -23.78 21.52
CA ASP A 57 -16.06 -24.36 22.56
C ASP A 57 -16.04 -25.91 22.61
N ALA A 58 -15.35 -26.57 21.66
CA ALA A 58 -15.31 -28.02 21.56
C ALA A 58 -14.40 -28.66 22.64
N SER A 59 -14.74 -29.88 23.08
CA SER A 59 -13.91 -30.65 24.02
C SER A 59 -12.56 -31.05 23.41
N ASP A 60 -11.57 -31.37 24.24
CA ASP A 60 -10.22 -31.70 23.76
C ASP A 60 -10.17 -33.00 22.92
N GLU A 61 -11.09 -33.95 23.14
CA GLU A 61 -11.28 -35.11 22.25
C GLU A 61 -11.68 -34.68 20.82
N LEU A 62 -12.54 -33.67 20.69
CA LEU A 62 -12.99 -33.11 19.41
C LEU A 62 -11.95 -32.17 18.79
N ARG A 63 -11.23 -31.37 19.60
CA ARG A 63 -10.07 -30.57 19.15
C ARG A 63 -8.88 -31.42 18.71
N ASN A 64 -8.82 -32.68 19.13
CA ASN A 64 -7.88 -33.70 18.67
C ASN A 64 -8.44 -34.59 17.53
N ASN A 65 -9.71 -34.41 17.14
CA ASN A 65 -10.33 -35.19 16.08
C ASN A 65 -10.04 -34.58 14.70
N VAL A 66 -9.21 -35.27 13.91
CA VAL A 66 -8.79 -34.79 12.58
C VAL A 66 -9.95 -34.49 11.63
N ARG A 67 -11.11 -35.17 11.72
CA ARG A 67 -12.27 -34.89 10.87
C ARG A 67 -12.93 -33.55 11.23
N VAL A 68 -13.07 -33.28 12.54
CA VAL A 68 -13.64 -32.03 13.07
C VAL A 68 -12.72 -30.86 12.73
N VAL A 69 -11.43 -30.97 13.07
CA VAL A 69 -10.46 -29.89 12.83
C VAL A 69 -10.29 -29.60 11.33
N MET A 70 -10.23 -30.64 10.47
CA MET A 70 -10.18 -30.44 9.02
C MET A 70 -11.40 -29.67 8.50
N ALA A 71 -12.61 -29.99 8.97
CA ALA A 71 -13.82 -29.26 8.58
C ALA A 71 -13.80 -27.78 9.04
N ALA A 72 -13.20 -27.50 10.20
CA ALA A 72 -13.08 -26.16 10.76
C ALA A 72 -12.03 -25.30 10.03
N VAL A 73 -10.80 -25.83 9.81
CA VAL A 73 -9.71 -25.07 9.17
C VAL A 73 -9.94 -24.84 7.67
N THR A 74 -10.74 -25.67 7.00
CA THR A 74 -11.15 -25.41 5.61
C THR A 74 -12.13 -24.25 5.46
N GLN A 75 -12.89 -23.91 6.52
CA GLN A 75 -13.66 -22.65 6.55
C GLN A 75 -12.76 -21.47 6.93
N TYR A 76 -12.00 -21.59 8.02
CA TYR A 76 -11.16 -20.50 8.53
C TYR A 76 -9.82 -21.03 9.07
N GLY A 77 -8.74 -20.92 8.29
CA GLY A 77 -7.41 -21.45 8.68
C GLY A 77 -6.85 -20.96 10.01
N ARG A 78 -7.27 -19.78 10.50
CA ARG A 78 -6.89 -19.26 11.84
C ARG A 78 -7.37 -20.15 12.99
N VAL A 79 -8.43 -20.93 12.79
CA VAL A 79 -9.01 -21.85 13.80
C VAL A 79 -8.02 -22.92 14.26
N LEU A 80 -6.94 -23.17 13.51
CA LEU A 80 -5.81 -24.03 13.90
C LEU A 80 -5.26 -23.71 15.31
N GLN A 81 -5.44 -22.47 15.80
CA GLN A 81 -5.06 -22.09 17.16
C GLN A 81 -5.73 -22.95 18.27
N HIS A 82 -6.95 -23.43 18.05
CA HIS A 82 -7.73 -24.25 19.00
C HIS A 82 -7.55 -25.78 18.79
N ALA A 83 -6.83 -26.21 17.76
CA ALA A 83 -6.55 -27.63 17.54
C ALA A 83 -5.59 -28.18 18.60
N SER A 84 -5.58 -29.50 18.82
CA SER A 84 -4.56 -30.14 19.66
C SER A 84 -3.15 -29.93 19.10
N ASP A 85 -2.12 -30.00 19.96
CA ASP A 85 -0.73 -29.82 19.52
C ASP A 85 -0.27 -30.96 18.60
N ALA A 86 -0.88 -32.14 18.70
CA ALA A 86 -0.70 -33.22 17.73
C ALA A 86 -1.18 -32.83 16.32
N LEU A 87 -2.35 -32.17 16.19
CA LEU A 87 -2.87 -31.71 14.90
C LEU A 87 -2.21 -30.42 14.41
N LYS A 88 -1.67 -29.58 15.31
CA LYS A 88 -0.73 -28.50 14.95
C LYS A 88 0.62 -29.03 14.44
N ASN A 89 0.89 -30.33 14.61
CA ASN A 89 2.03 -31.03 14.00
C ASN A 89 1.63 -31.98 12.84
N ASP A 90 0.36 -32.07 12.44
CA ASP A 90 -0.04 -32.82 11.24
C ASP A 90 0.20 -31.95 9.99
N PRO A 91 1.11 -32.34 9.06
CA PRO A 91 1.39 -31.57 7.87
C PRO A 91 0.15 -31.34 7.00
N ARG A 92 -0.84 -32.25 7.02
CA ARG A 92 -2.07 -32.18 6.21
C ARG A 92 -3.02 -31.12 6.76
N VAL A 93 -3.22 -31.12 8.09
CA VAL A 93 -4.09 -30.15 8.78
C VAL A 93 -3.51 -28.75 8.67
N VAL A 94 -2.20 -28.59 8.92
CA VAL A 94 -1.54 -27.30 8.78
C VAL A 94 -1.49 -26.84 7.32
N THR A 95 -1.24 -27.73 6.34
CA THR A 95 -1.31 -27.36 4.91
C THR A 95 -2.70 -26.85 4.54
N ALA A 96 -3.77 -27.54 4.96
CA ALA A 96 -5.13 -27.07 4.72
C ALA A 96 -5.37 -25.67 5.31
N ALA A 97 -5.00 -25.48 6.58
CA ALA A 97 -5.11 -24.18 7.25
C ALA A 97 -4.36 -23.04 6.52
N VAL A 98 -3.09 -23.26 6.12
CA VAL A 98 -2.30 -22.22 5.44
C VAL A 98 -2.74 -21.96 4.00
N THR A 99 -3.34 -22.93 3.31
CA THR A 99 -3.95 -22.67 1.98
C THR A 99 -5.19 -21.79 2.04
N GLY A 100 -5.94 -21.84 3.15
CA GLY A 100 -7.03 -20.89 3.43
C GLY A 100 -6.54 -19.53 3.96
N PHE A 101 -5.50 -19.53 4.81
CA PHE A 101 -4.98 -18.35 5.48
C PHE A 101 -3.48 -18.52 5.82
N GLY A 102 -2.56 -17.96 5.03
CA GLY A 102 -1.13 -18.24 5.12
C GLY A 102 -0.53 -17.99 6.52
N CYS A 103 -1.00 -16.95 7.22
CA CYS A 103 -0.57 -16.64 8.58
C CYS A 103 -1.00 -17.67 9.65
N ALA A 104 -1.81 -18.68 9.32
CA ALA A 104 -2.06 -19.83 10.19
C ALA A 104 -0.78 -20.59 10.56
N LEU A 105 0.28 -20.46 9.75
CA LEU A 105 1.62 -20.98 10.02
C LEU A 105 2.14 -20.59 11.42
N TYR A 106 1.72 -19.45 11.97
CA TYR A 106 2.03 -19.04 13.35
C TYR A 106 1.67 -20.10 14.40
N HIS A 107 0.54 -20.81 14.22
CA HIS A 107 0.02 -21.81 15.15
C HIS A 107 0.56 -23.22 14.90
N ALA A 108 1.34 -23.44 13.84
CA ALA A 108 1.97 -24.72 13.56
C ALA A 108 3.12 -25.03 14.55
N SER A 109 3.52 -26.30 14.63
CA SER A 109 4.74 -26.72 15.33
C SER A 109 6.01 -26.07 14.76
N GLN A 110 7.11 -26.11 15.52
CA GLN A 110 8.42 -25.63 15.02
C GLN A 110 8.98 -26.55 13.90
N GLU A 111 8.60 -27.83 13.91
CA GLU A 111 8.92 -28.79 12.86
C GLU A 111 8.28 -28.36 11.53
N LEU A 112 6.98 -28.03 11.52
CA LEU A 112 6.27 -27.60 10.31
C LEU A 112 6.57 -26.15 9.89
N LYS A 113 7.09 -25.32 10.79
CA LYS A 113 7.72 -24.03 10.45
C LYS A 113 9.08 -24.19 9.77
N THR A 114 9.64 -25.39 9.81
CA THR A 114 10.87 -25.81 9.10
C THR A 114 10.55 -26.72 7.90
N ASP A 115 9.34 -27.27 7.80
CA ASP A 115 8.87 -27.98 6.60
C ASP A 115 8.71 -27.00 5.42
N ARG A 116 9.63 -27.10 4.48
CA ARG A 116 9.69 -26.27 3.28
C ARG A 116 8.41 -26.31 2.43
N ARG A 117 7.65 -27.42 2.43
CA ARG A 117 6.41 -27.57 1.64
C ARG A 117 5.27 -26.83 2.31
N VAL A 118 5.13 -26.96 3.63
CA VAL A 118 4.11 -26.25 4.42
C VAL A 118 4.37 -24.74 4.37
N VAL A 119 5.62 -24.31 4.58
CA VAL A 119 6.00 -22.90 4.46
C VAL A 119 5.81 -22.37 3.04
N MET A 120 6.17 -23.13 2.00
CA MET A 120 5.94 -22.71 0.60
C MET A 120 4.46 -22.51 0.30
N ALA A 121 3.57 -23.38 0.79
CA ALA A 121 2.13 -23.21 0.67
C ALA A 121 1.65 -21.91 1.37
N ALA A 122 2.15 -21.65 2.58
CA ALA A 122 1.82 -20.45 3.34
C ALA A 122 2.26 -19.15 2.63
N VAL A 123 3.51 -19.05 2.17
CA VAL A 123 4.00 -17.82 1.50
C VAL A 123 3.45 -17.63 0.09
N THR A 124 3.01 -18.72 -0.57
CA THR A 124 2.27 -18.64 -1.84
C THR A 124 0.88 -18.04 -1.63
N GLN A 125 0.24 -18.33 -0.50
CA GLN A 125 -1.06 -17.76 -0.13
C GLN A 125 -0.92 -16.27 0.24
N ASP A 126 -0.08 -15.98 1.25
CA ASP A 126 0.27 -14.63 1.71
C ASP A 126 1.77 -14.56 2.05
N GLY A 127 2.52 -13.76 1.29
CA GLY A 127 3.97 -13.61 1.46
C GLY A 127 4.40 -13.14 2.87
N ARG A 128 3.50 -12.49 3.62
CA ARG A 128 3.76 -12.06 5.00
C ARG A 128 3.94 -13.24 5.96
N ALA A 129 3.44 -14.44 5.62
CA ALA A 129 3.61 -15.66 6.40
C ALA A 129 5.09 -16.06 6.61
N LEU A 130 6.01 -15.53 5.80
CA LEU A 130 7.46 -15.72 5.93
C LEU A 130 7.98 -15.35 7.34
N VAL A 131 7.33 -14.43 8.05
CA VAL A 131 7.68 -14.05 9.43
C VAL A 131 7.65 -15.24 10.41
N TYR A 132 6.84 -16.27 10.12
CA TYR A 132 6.66 -17.45 10.96
C TYR A 132 7.51 -18.66 10.54
N ALA A 133 8.25 -18.56 9.43
CA ALA A 133 9.15 -19.61 8.96
C ALA A 133 10.46 -19.64 9.77
N SER A 134 11.13 -20.80 9.80
CA SER A 134 12.45 -20.94 10.42
C SER A 134 13.52 -20.08 9.73
N ASP A 135 14.57 -19.74 10.47
CA ASP A 135 15.68 -18.90 9.99
C ASP A 135 16.32 -19.43 8.69
N ASP A 136 16.44 -20.75 8.54
CA ASP A 136 16.92 -21.40 7.32
C ASP A 136 16.01 -21.12 6.12
N LEU A 137 14.69 -21.18 6.29
CA LEU A 137 13.72 -20.90 5.23
C LEU A 137 13.53 -19.40 4.96
N ARG A 138 13.81 -18.54 5.95
CA ARG A 138 13.99 -17.09 5.75
C ARG A 138 15.30 -16.75 5.03
N ASN A 139 16.18 -17.74 4.84
CA ASN A 139 17.40 -17.68 4.03
C ASN A 139 17.32 -18.53 2.73
N ASP A 140 16.20 -19.21 2.46
CA ASP A 140 15.97 -19.92 1.19
C ASP A 140 15.57 -18.92 0.10
N VAL A 141 16.44 -18.78 -0.90
CA VAL A 141 16.27 -17.87 -2.04
C VAL A 141 14.91 -18.03 -2.73
N GLN A 142 14.42 -19.27 -2.91
CA GLN A 142 13.15 -19.52 -3.60
C GLN A 142 11.95 -19.19 -2.72
N VAL A 143 11.97 -19.61 -1.44
CA VAL A 143 10.88 -19.32 -0.48
C VAL A 143 10.71 -17.81 -0.33
N VAL A 144 11.82 -17.08 -0.13
CA VAL A 144 11.79 -15.61 -0.05
C VAL A 144 11.40 -14.98 -1.38
N THR A 145 11.87 -15.48 -2.54
CA THR A 145 11.47 -14.94 -3.85
C THR A 145 9.96 -15.06 -4.08
N VAL A 146 9.34 -16.20 -3.72
CA VAL A 146 7.88 -16.36 -3.76
C VAL A 146 7.21 -15.40 -2.79
N ALA A 147 7.70 -15.29 -1.55
CA ALA A 147 7.14 -14.40 -0.54
C ALA A 147 7.15 -12.92 -0.97
N VAL A 148 8.27 -12.39 -1.47
CA VAL A 148 8.36 -10.99 -1.96
C VAL A 148 7.62 -10.76 -3.28
N THR A 149 7.43 -11.81 -4.08
CA THR A 149 6.54 -11.77 -5.26
C THR A 149 5.08 -11.64 -4.82
N ARG A 150 4.69 -12.33 -3.74
CA ARG A 150 3.32 -12.33 -3.22
C ARG A 150 2.97 -11.08 -2.40
N HIS A 151 3.90 -10.60 -1.58
CA HIS A 151 3.75 -9.37 -0.80
C HIS A 151 5.11 -8.72 -0.50
N TRP A 152 5.35 -7.51 -1.04
CA TRP A 152 6.64 -6.82 -1.02
C TRP A 152 7.28 -6.68 0.38
N TYR A 153 6.47 -6.46 1.42
CA TYR A 153 6.90 -6.31 2.81
C TYR A 153 7.56 -7.57 3.39
N ALA A 154 7.39 -8.75 2.76
CA ALA A 154 8.08 -9.98 3.16
C ALA A 154 9.61 -9.84 3.15
N LEU A 155 10.16 -8.88 2.38
CA LEU A 155 11.59 -8.58 2.35
C LEU A 155 12.13 -8.11 3.72
N GLU A 156 11.30 -7.61 4.64
CA GLU A 156 11.74 -7.29 6.01
C GLU A 156 12.20 -8.54 6.76
N PHE A 157 11.45 -9.65 6.60
CA PHE A 157 11.63 -10.92 7.32
C PHE A 157 12.65 -11.87 6.69
N ALA A 158 13.16 -11.54 5.50
CA ALA A 158 14.26 -12.27 4.87
C ALA A 158 15.58 -12.06 5.64
N SER A 159 16.49 -13.03 5.51
CA SER A 159 17.85 -12.95 6.08
C SER A 159 18.60 -11.69 5.61
N LYS A 160 19.65 -11.27 6.33
CA LYS A 160 20.47 -10.09 5.95
C LYS A 160 21.15 -10.33 4.60
N GLU A 161 21.51 -11.57 4.36
CA GLU A 161 22.13 -12.13 3.18
C GLU A 161 21.20 -12.00 1.97
N LEU A 162 19.91 -12.36 2.10
CA LEU A 162 18.91 -12.21 1.04
C LEU A 162 18.42 -10.77 0.88
N ARG A 163 18.44 -9.96 1.94
CA ARG A 163 18.21 -8.50 1.87
C ARG A 163 19.37 -7.77 1.18
N ASN A 164 20.53 -8.41 1.05
CA ASN A 164 21.66 -7.98 0.22
C ASN A 164 21.76 -8.72 -1.14
N ASN A 165 20.83 -9.64 -1.44
CA ASN A 165 20.83 -10.38 -2.70
C ASN A 165 20.15 -9.56 -3.80
N GLU A 166 20.92 -9.13 -4.80
CA GLU A 166 20.42 -8.24 -5.86
C GLU A 166 19.21 -8.84 -6.61
N ALA A 167 19.17 -10.15 -6.84
CA ALA A 167 18.06 -10.78 -7.56
C ALA A 167 16.76 -10.75 -6.76
N VAL A 168 16.81 -11.14 -5.48
CA VAL A 168 15.63 -11.13 -4.58
C VAL A 168 15.10 -9.71 -4.40
N VAL A 169 15.99 -8.74 -4.14
CA VAL A 169 15.60 -7.33 -3.99
C VAL A 169 15.09 -6.75 -5.31
N THR A 170 15.66 -7.12 -6.46
CA THR A 170 15.18 -6.67 -7.78
C THR A 170 13.75 -7.14 -8.05
N VAL A 171 13.39 -8.38 -7.69
CA VAL A 171 11.99 -8.86 -7.77
C VAL A 171 11.07 -8.02 -6.88
N ALA A 172 11.46 -7.76 -5.63
CA ALA A 172 10.66 -6.97 -4.70
C ALA A 172 10.44 -5.52 -5.18
N VAL A 173 11.48 -4.80 -5.62
CA VAL A 173 11.35 -3.40 -6.07
C VAL A 173 10.66 -3.25 -7.42
N ASN A 174 10.69 -4.28 -8.28
CA ASN A 174 9.94 -4.29 -9.54
C ASN A 174 8.43 -4.37 -9.32
N ASN A 175 7.99 -5.04 -8.24
CA ASN A 175 6.58 -5.06 -7.84
C ASN A 175 6.17 -3.76 -7.13
N VAL A 176 6.96 -3.31 -6.13
CA VAL A 176 6.70 -2.09 -5.37
C VAL A 176 8.03 -1.39 -5.07
N GLY A 177 8.30 -0.25 -5.69
CA GLY A 177 9.59 0.45 -5.57
C GLY A 177 9.97 0.81 -4.12
N SER A 178 8.98 1.13 -3.28
CA SER A 178 9.18 1.37 -1.84
C SER A 178 9.75 0.15 -1.06
N ALA A 179 9.72 -1.08 -1.59
CA ALA A 179 10.36 -2.25 -0.98
C ALA A 179 11.87 -2.07 -0.74
N LEU A 180 12.51 -1.13 -1.47
CA LEU A 180 13.90 -0.73 -1.27
C LEU A 180 14.23 -0.34 0.18
N MET A 181 13.24 0.07 0.99
CA MET A 181 13.43 0.38 2.41
C MET A 181 14.02 -0.79 3.22
N HIS A 182 13.66 -2.03 2.89
CA HIS A 182 14.14 -3.23 3.59
C HIS A 182 15.45 -3.80 2.99
N ALA A 183 15.87 -3.36 1.81
CA ALA A 183 17.14 -3.76 1.22
C ALA A 183 18.35 -3.38 2.10
N SER A 184 19.49 -4.00 1.84
CA SER A 184 20.79 -3.61 2.41
C SER A 184 21.17 -2.17 2.02
N ASP A 185 22.08 -1.56 2.77
CA ASP A 185 22.54 -0.19 2.49
C ASP A 185 23.49 -0.15 1.28
N GLU A 186 24.16 -1.26 1.00
CA GLU A 186 24.86 -1.55 -0.25
C GLU A 186 23.90 -1.49 -1.45
N LEU A 187 22.74 -2.16 -1.38
CA LEU A 187 21.77 -2.16 -2.48
C LEU A 187 20.98 -0.84 -2.59
N LYS A 188 20.74 -0.12 -1.49
CA LYS A 188 20.26 1.29 -1.51
C LYS A 188 21.30 2.25 -2.10
N ASN A 189 22.55 1.83 -2.24
CA ASN A 189 23.61 2.52 -2.97
C ASN A 189 23.90 1.90 -4.36
N HIS A 190 23.24 0.80 -4.73
CA HIS A 190 23.46 0.13 -6.01
C HIS A 190 22.59 0.74 -7.11
N GLN A 191 23.21 1.49 -8.02
CA GLN A 191 22.50 2.33 -8.99
C GLN A 191 21.49 1.54 -9.86
N ARG A 192 21.75 0.26 -10.18
CA ARG A 192 20.82 -0.56 -10.98
C ARG A 192 19.50 -0.82 -10.27
N VAL A 193 19.57 -1.30 -9.02
CA VAL A 193 18.39 -1.59 -8.18
C VAL A 193 17.65 -0.29 -7.84
N VAL A 194 18.39 0.76 -7.50
CA VAL A 194 17.82 2.08 -7.20
C VAL A 194 17.06 2.67 -8.39
N VAL A 195 17.59 2.57 -9.61
CA VAL A 195 16.88 3.04 -10.82
C VAL A 195 15.63 2.21 -11.10
N ALA A 196 15.64 0.90 -10.89
CA ALA A 196 14.43 0.08 -10.96
C ALA A 196 13.38 0.54 -9.93
N ALA A 197 13.77 0.71 -8.67
CA ALA A 197 12.89 1.17 -7.60
C ALA A 197 12.24 2.54 -7.91
N VAL A 198 13.03 3.58 -8.23
CA VAL A 198 12.48 4.94 -8.47
C VAL A 198 11.72 5.10 -9.77
N THR A 199 11.86 4.17 -10.73
CA THR A 199 11.04 4.13 -11.95
C THR A 199 9.77 3.28 -11.81
N ARG A 200 9.62 2.54 -10.70
CA ARG A 200 8.33 1.99 -10.25
C ARG A 200 7.60 2.98 -9.35
N ASP A 201 8.29 3.54 -8.37
CA ASP A 201 7.77 4.49 -7.38
C ASP A 201 8.82 5.59 -7.07
N GLY A 202 8.60 6.81 -7.55
CA GLY A 202 9.52 7.93 -7.35
C GLY A 202 9.74 8.30 -5.88
N ARG A 203 8.79 7.99 -4.98
CA ARG A 203 8.98 8.21 -3.53
C ARG A 203 9.98 7.24 -2.92
N ALA A 204 10.33 6.13 -3.58
CA ALA A 204 11.41 5.24 -3.15
C ALA A 204 12.76 5.97 -3.01
N LEU A 205 12.94 7.14 -3.63
CA LEU A 205 14.09 8.03 -3.43
C LEU A 205 14.34 8.38 -1.95
N GLN A 206 13.31 8.35 -1.09
CA GLN A 206 13.45 8.56 0.36
C GLN A 206 14.27 7.48 1.08
N PHE A 207 14.42 6.30 0.47
CA PHE A 207 15.16 5.15 1.01
C PHE A 207 16.56 4.97 0.41
N VAL A 208 16.86 5.71 -0.68
CA VAL A 208 18.12 5.66 -1.42
C VAL A 208 19.28 6.26 -0.62
N SER A 209 20.52 5.82 -0.88
CA SER A 209 21.71 6.40 -0.23
C SER A 209 21.83 7.92 -0.46
N ASN A 210 22.44 8.65 0.49
CA ASN A 210 22.68 10.10 0.33
C ASN A 210 23.56 10.43 -0.88
N ALA A 211 24.45 9.51 -1.28
CA ALA A 211 25.26 9.64 -2.49
C ALA A 211 24.40 9.60 -3.77
N LEU A 212 23.46 8.65 -3.87
CA LEU A 212 22.56 8.55 -5.02
C LEU A 212 21.41 9.58 -5.00
N ARG A 213 20.99 10.09 -3.84
CA ARG A 213 20.13 11.29 -3.75
C ARG A 213 20.82 12.58 -4.22
N ASN A 214 22.14 12.54 -4.42
CA ASN A 214 22.92 13.60 -5.06
C ASN A 214 23.29 13.28 -6.53
N ASN A 215 22.88 12.12 -7.06
CA ASN A 215 23.12 11.70 -8.44
C ASN A 215 21.99 12.23 -9.35
N LYS A 216 22.33 13.20 -10.21
CA LYS A 216 21.39 13.83 -11.17
C LYS A 216 20.57 12.79 -11.95
N ARG A 217 21.17 11.69 -12.43
CA ARG A 217 20.47 10.68 -13.24
C ARG A 217 19.38 9.95 -12.43
N VAL A 218 19.67 9.59 -11.18
CA VAL A 218 18.72 8.90 -10.29
C VAL A 218 17.58 9.83 -9.91
N VAL A 219 17.89 11.06 -9.49
CA VAL A 219 16.87 12.04 -9.11
C VAL A 219 16.00 12.45 -10.30
N THR A 220 16.57 12.69 -11.48
CA THR A 220 15.78 12.98 -12.70
C THR A 220 14.81 11.85 -13.04
N ALA A 221 15.20 10.58 -12.89
CA ALA A 221 14.30 9.45 -13.09
C ALA A 221 13.16 9.44 -12.04
N ALA A 222 13.47 9.67 -10.77
CA ALA A 222 12.49 9.75 -9.69
C ALA A 222 11.47 10.89 -9.90
N VAL A 223 11.93 12.11 -10.22
CA VAL A 223 11.03 13.26 -10.41
C VAL A 223 10.26 13.23 -11.73
N ALA A 224 10.73 12.50 -12.73
CA ALA A 224 9.96 12.20 -13.94
C ALA A 224 8.83 11.18 -13.69
N GLN A 225 8.99 10.29 -12.71
CA GLN A 225 7.94 9.38 -12.25
C GLN A 225 6.93 10.12 -11.35
N ASN A 226 7.43 10.89 -10.36
CA ASN A 226 6.63 11.69 -9.43
C ASN A 226 7.40 12.94 -9.00
N GLY A 227 6.95 14.13 -9.40
CA GLY A 227 7.64 15.40 -9.15
C GLY A 227 7.86 15.71 -7.67
N CYS A 228 6.97 15.25 -6.79
CA CYS A 228 7.14 15.41 -5.34
C CYS A 228 8.38 14.67 -4.79
N ALA A 229 8.94 13.69 -5.52
CA ALA A 229 10.21 13.06 -5.15
C ALA A 229 11.38 14.06 -5.03
N LEU A 230 11.25 15.28 -5.58
CA LEU A 230 12.21 16.38 -5.39
C LEU A 230 12.43 16.70 -3.90
N GLU A 231 11.43 16.45 -3.04
CA GLU A 231 11.54 16.52 -1.58
C GLU A 231 12.74 15.74 -1.01
N PHE A 232 13.04 14.57 -1.57
CA PHE A 232 14.12 13.68 -1.11
C PHE A 232 15.46 13.91 -1.82
N ALA A 233 15.51 14.80 -2.81
CA ALA A 233 16.74 15.14 -3.52
C ALA A 233 17.70 15.95 -2.63
N SER A 234 19.01 15.88 -2.92
CA SER A 234 20.00 16.74 -2.26
C SER A 234 19.70 18.23 -2.50
N ASN A 235 20.09 19.11 -1.56
CA ASN A 235 19.91 20.56 -1.72
C ASN A 235 20.59 21.11 -3.00
N LYS A 236 21.68 20.48 -3.45
CA LYS A 236 22.35 20.78 -4.72
C LYS A 236 21.47 20.49 -5.94
N LEU A 237 20.62 19.46 -5.89
CA LEU A 237 19.70 19.12 -6.97
C LEU A 237 18.33 19.82 -6.84
N LYS A 238 17.90 20.18 -5.62
CA LYS A 238 16.80 21.13 -5.37
C LYS A 238 17.10 22.54 -5.88
N ASN A 239 18.38 22.87 -6.08
CA ASN A 239 18.84 24.09 -6.75
C ASN A 239 19.25 23.88 -8.23
N ASN A 240 19.09 22.67 -8.79
CA ASN A 240 19.44 22.41 -10.18
C ASN A 240 18.24 22.71 -11.10
N GLN A 241 18.37 23.78 -11.90
CA GLN A 241 17.30 24.27 -12.76
C GLN A 241 16.70 23.19 -13.68
N GLU A 242 17.49 22.26 -14.21
CA GLU A 242 16.98 21.19 -15.08
C GLU A 242 16.14 20.17 -14.30
N VAL A 243 16.65 19.67 -13.16
CA VAL A 243 15.94 18.70 -12.32
C VAL A 243 14.63 19.29 -11.79
N VAL A 244 14.66 20.54 -11.32
CA VAL A 244 13.45 21.22 -10.86
C VAL A 244 12.48 21.50 -12.02
N THR A 245 12.97 21.82 -13.23
CA THR A 245 12.09 21.92 -14.41
C THR A 245 11.34 20.61 -14.64
N VAL A 246 12.04 19.46 -14.65
CA VAL A 246 11.40 18.15 -14.85
C VAL A 246 10.36 17.88 -13.76
N ALA A 247 10.73 18.08 -12.48
CA ALA A 247 9.82 17.88 -11.35
C ALA A 247 8.53 18.73 -11.46
N VAL A 248 8.68 20.02 -11.79
CA VAL A 248 7.55 20.97 -11.89
C VAL A 248 6.75 20.77 -13.18
N THR A 249 7.33 20.22 -14.25
CA THR A 249 6.57 19.76 -15.43
C THR A 249 5.76 18.48 -15.17
N GLN A 250 6.20 17.63 -14.25
CA GLN A 250 5.46 16.42 -13.85
C GLN A 250 4.32 16.76 -12.87
N ASN A 251 4.61 17.57 -11.86
CA ASN A 251 3.63 18.08 -10.90
C ASN A 251 4.00 19.51 -10.48
N ALA A 252 3.12 20.48 -10.74
CA ALA A 252 3.35 21.89 -10.39
C ALA A 252 3.64 22.12 -8.90
N GLY A 253 3.06 21.31 -8.01
CA GLY A 253 3.31 21.36 -6.55
C GLY A 253 4.75 21.01 -6.16
N ALA A 254 5.51 20.33 -7.02
CA ALA A 254 6.92 20.05 -6.78
C ALA A 254 7.78 21.32 -6.63
N LEU A 255 7.29 22.48 -7.10
CA LEU A 255 7.97 23.76 -6.96
C LEU A 255 8.18 24.15 -5.49
N GLU A 256 7.34 23.67 -4.57
CA GLU A 256 7.50 23.87 -3.13
C GLU A 256 8.85 23.35 -2.62
N PHE A 257 9.30 22.19 -3.12
CA PHE A 257 10.55 21.54 -2.68
C PHE A 257 11.83 22.09 -3.34
N ALA A 258 11.71 23.07 -4.23
CA ALA A 258 12.85 23.74 -4.86
C ALA A 258 13.55 24.71 -3.90
N SER A 259 14.80 25.07 -4.22
CA SER A 259 15.57 26.07 -3.45
C SER A 259 14.85 27.43 -3.38
N ASN A 260 15.05 28.17 -2.30
CA ASN A 260 14.56 29.56 -2.18
C ASN A 260 15.06 30.44 -3.35
N GLU A 261 16.28 30.18 -3.82
CA GLU A 261 16.88 30.85 -4.97
C GLU A 261 16.08 30.62 -6.26
N LEU A 262 15.67 29.38 -6.57
CA LEU A 262 14.83 29.10 -7.73
C LEU A 262 13.37 29.55 -7.52
N ARG A 263 12.80 29.34 -6.32
CA ARG A 263 11.43 29.79 -5.99
C ARG A 263 11.26 31.30 -6.11
N ASN A 264 12.32 32.08 -5.88
CA ASN A 264 12.31 33.55 -6.05
C ASN A 264 12.85 34.03 -7.42
N ASN A 265 13.41 33.15 -8.25
CA ASN A 265 13.99 33.54 -9.55
C ASN A 265 12.87 33.75 -10.59
N ARG A 266 12.47 35.02 -10.76
CA ARG A 266 11.43 35.43 -11.73
C ARG A 266 11.68 34.91 -13.15
N ARG A 267 12.93 34.85 -13.64
CA ARG A 267 13.24 34.30 -14.98
C ARG A 267 12.95 32.80 -15.06
N PHE A 268 13.31 32.05 -14.01
CA PHE A 268 13.00 30.63 -13.91
C PHE A 268 11.49 30.39 -13.82
N LEU A 269 10.79 31.09 -12.92
CA LEU A 269 9.33 30.99 -12.78
C LEU A 269 8.61 31.27 -14.10
N THR A 270 8.98 32.34 -14.82
CA THR A 270 8.38 32.64 -16.13
C THR A 270 8.67 31.54 -17.15
N ALA A 271 9.90 31.00 -17.22
CA ALA A 271 10.26 29.93 -18.16
C ALA A 271 9.59 28.58 -17.86
N VAL A 272 9.29 28.29 -16.59
CA VAL A 272 8.50 27.11 -16.19
C VAL A 272 7.01 27.34 -16.41
N ALA A 273 6.49 28.54 -16.12
CA ALA A 273 5.08 28.88 -16.34
C ALA A 273 4.69 28.88 -17.82
N THR A 274 5.58 29.33 -18.73
CA THR A 274 5.32 29.26 -20.18
C THR A 274 5.38 27.83 -20.70
N ARG A 275 6.31 26.99 -20.21
CA ARG A 275 6.34 25.55 -20.52
C ARG A 275 5.11 24.82 -19.99
N ASN A 276 4.68 25.15 -18.77
CA ASN A 276 3.49 24.61 -18.13
C ASN A 276 2.21 25.41 -18.48
N ALA A 277 2.16 26.18 -19.58
CA ALA A 277 0.95 26.93 -19.95
C ALA A 277 -0.25 26.03 -20.30
N HIS A 278 -0.02 24.73 -20.52
CA HIS A 278 -1.08 23.70 -20.61
C HIS A 278 -1.48 23.07 -19.25
N ALA A 279 -0.70 23.26 -18.18
CA ALA A 279 -0.90 22.62 -16.87
C ALA A 279 -1.25 23.62 -15.74
N VAL A 280 -0.64 24.81 -15.72
CA VAL A 280 -0.92 25.89 -14.75
C VAL A 280 -2.39 26.31 -14.80
N THR A 281 -2.99 26.30 -15.99
CA THR A 281 -4.40 26.64 -16.24
C THR A 281 -5.39 25.74 -15.48
N ALA A 282 -4.98 24.52 -15.10
CA ALA A 282 -5.78 23.61 -14.26
C ALA A 282 -5.48 23.73 -12.75
N ALA A 283 -4.35 24.36 -12.38
CA ALA A 283 -4.01 24.65 -10.99
C ALA A 283 -4.68 25.95 -10.50
N VAL A 284 -4.65 27.01 -11.33
CA VAL A 284 -5.25 28.33 -11.02
C VAL A 284 -6.78 28.27 -10.86
N THR A 285 -7.45 27.25 -11.41
CA THR A 285 -8.89 27.03 -11.22
C THR A 285 -9.25 26.32 -9.91
N ARG A 286 -8.28 25.97 -9.07
CA ARG A 286 -8.52 25.13 -7.87
C ARG A 286 -8.38 25.86 -6.54
N ASP A 287 -7.84 27.08 -6.56
CA ASP A 287 -7.71 27.94 -5.39
C ASP A 287 -8.16 29.37 -5.75
N GLY A 288 -8.97 30.00 -4.92
CA GLY A 288 -9.73 31.23 -5.24
C GLY A 288 -8.91 32.52 -5.25
N GLY A 289 -7.58 32.42 -5.40
CA GLY A 289 -6.64 33.53 -5.23
C GLY A 289 -6.44 34.36 -6.50
N SER A 290 -7.00 35.58 -6.51
CA SER A 290 -6.88 36.56 -7.62
C SER A 290 -5.45 37.07 -7.92
N SER A 291 -4.42 36.52 -7.29
CA SER A 291 -3.01 36.94 -7.42
C SER A 291 -2.29 36.34 -8.64
N ALA A 292 -2.70 35.18 -9.15
CA ALA A 292 -2.01 34.51 -10.26
C ALA A 292 -2.29 35.16 -11.64
N LEU A 293 -3.52 35.62 -11.88
CA LEU A 293 -3.96 36.15 -13.18
C LEU A 293 -3.28 37.46 -13.56
N ALA A 294 -2.92 38.31 -12.59
CA ALA A 294 -2.27 39.61 -12.84
C ALA A 294 -0.88 39.49 -13.49
N VAL A 295 -0.19 38.35 -13.30
CA VAL A 295 1.16 38.14 -13.82
C VAL A 295 1.15 37.76 -15.31
N ALA A 296 0.07 37.13 -15.80
CA ALA A 296 -0.07 36.75 -17.22
C ALA A 296 -0.29 37.97 -18.12
N SER A 297 -1.27 38.82 -17.79
CA SER A 297 -1.65 39.97 -18.63
C SER A 297 -0.52 40.99 -18.83
N ASN A 298 0.26 41.26 -17.80
CA ASN A 298 1.39 42.21 -17.87
C ASN A 298 2.62 41.64 -18.59
N GLY A 299 2.68 40.33 -18.86
CA GLY A 299 3.69 39.72 -19.73
C GLY A 299 3.33 39.75 -21.21
N MET A 300 2.04 39.55 -21.53
CA MET A 300 1.57 39.35 -22.91
C MET A 300 1.55 40.61 -23.78
N GLN A 301 1.53 41.82 -23.21
CA GLN A 301 1.42 43.06 -24.00
C GLN A 301 2.58 43.31 -24.99
N ASN A 302 3.74 42.66 -24.81
CA ASN A 302 4.89 42.82 -25.69
C ASN A 302 4.99 41.78 -26.82
N ASP A 303 4.20 40.70 -26.80
CA ASP A 303 4.32 39.59 -27.75
C ASP A 303 3.18 39.62 -28.78
N LYS A 304 3.47 40.10 -30.00
CA LYS A 304 2.49 40.46 -31.06
C LYS A 304 1.76 39.26 -31.72
N LYS A 305 1.57 38.13 -31.03
CA LYS A 305 1.01 36.89 -31.59
C LYS A 305 -0.18 36.28 -30.86
N VAL A 306 -0.42 36.59 -29.57
CA VAL A 306 -1.62 36.12 -28.86
C VAL A 306 -2.17 37.25 -27.97
N ALA A 307 -3.30 37.83 -28.37
CA ALA A 307 -4.07 38.73 -27.53
C ALA A 307 -5.19 37.92 -26.85
N ALA A 308 -5.00 37.57 -25.58
CA ALA A 308 -6.06 37.00 -24.75
C ALA A 308 -6.83 38.16 -24.09
N ALA A 309 -8.09 38.34 -24.49
CA ALA A 309 -8.98 39.34 -23.89
C ALA A 309 -10.10 38.63 -23.14
N ALA A 310 -10.26 38.96 -21.85
CA ALA A 310 -11.44 38.58 -21.09
C ALA A 310 -12.58 39.53 -21.47
N VAL A 311 -13.59 39.03 -22.19
CA VAL A 311 -14.76 39.83 -22.58
C VAL A 311 -15.83 39.68 -21.49
N PRO A 312 -16.26 40.77 -20.82
CA PRO A 312 -17.34 40.69 -19.85
C PRO A 312 -18.66 40.45 -20.58
N THR A 313 -19.28 39.29 -20.36
CA THR A 313 -20.66 39.05 -20.82
C THR A 313 -21.65 39.71 -19.86
N ARG A 314 -22.83 40.08 -20.37
CA ARG A 314 -23.91 40.71 -19.58
C ARG A 314 -24.44 39.82 -18.45
N ASP A 315 -24.15 38.52 -18.50
CA ASP A 315 -24.69 37.49 -17.62
C ASP A 315 -23.70 37.15 -16.48
N GLY A 316 -22.63 37.94 -16.30
CA GLY A 316 -21.64 37.76 -15.24
C GLY A 316 -20.61 36.65 -15.50
N THR A 317 -20.59 36.05 -16.69
CA THR A 317 -19.59 35.02 -17.05
C THR A 317 -18.42 35.62 -17.84
N SER A 318 -17.20 35.26 -17.47
CA SER A 318 -15.97 35.68 -18.16
C SER A 318 -15.66 34.76 -19.34
N ALA A 319 -15.90 35.22 -20.56
CA ALA A 319 -15.51 34.48 -21.77
C ALA A 319 -14.04 34.79 -22.13
N LEU A 320 -13.23 33.74 -22.25
CA LEU A 320 -11.88 33.85 -22.82
C LEU A 320 -11.97 33.75 -24.35
N ALA A 321 -11.84 34.91 -25.00
CA ALA A 321 -11.70 34.99 -26.44
C ALA A 321 -10.22 34.85 -26.82
N PHE A 322 -9.87 33.80 -27.55
CA PHE A 322 -8.54 33.68 -28.18
C PHE A 322 -8.61 34.19 -29.61
N ALA A 323 -7.97 35.34 -29.85
CA ALA A 323 -7.76 35.87 -31.18
C ALA A 323 -6.42 35.38 -31.74
N SER A 324 -6.45 34.65 -32.85
CA SER A 324 -5.27 34.17 -33.57
C SER A 324 -5.28 34.66 -35.01
N LYS A 325 -4.13 35.10 -35.52
CA LYS A 325 -3.99 35.42 -36.95
C LYS A 325 -3.53 34.19 -37.72
N ASN A 326 -4.25 33.84 -38.77
CA ASN A 326 -3.79 32.84 -39.72
C ASN A 326 -2.65 33.40 -40.60
N GLN A 327 -1.99 32.55 -41.39
CA GLN A 327 -0.84 32.94 -42.21
C GLN A 327 -1.14 34.03 -43.24
N ASN A 328 -2.41 34.25 -43.58
CA ASN A 328 -2.87 35.29 -44.52
C ASN A 328 -3.30 36.59 -43.79
N GLY A 329 -3.02 36.72 -42.49
CA GLY A 329 -3.22 37.94 -41.72
C GLY A 329 -4.63 38.17 -41.15
N ASN A 330 -5.61 37.35 -41.55
CA ASN A 330 -6.99 37.43 -41.08
C ASN A 330 -7.12 36.99 -39.61
N LEU A 331 -7.97 37.71 -38.87
CA LEU A 331 -8.20 37.48 -37.44
C LEU A 331 -9.28 36.41 -37.25
N GLY A 332 -8.90 35.25 -36.72
CA GLY A 332 -9.83 34.21 -36.25
C GLY A 332 -10.06 34.35 -34.75
N ILE A 333 -11.33 34.51 -34.33
CA ILE A 333 -11.73 34.53 -32.92
C ILE A 333 -12.31 33.15 -32.59
N VAL A 334 -11.71 32.47 -31.61
CA VAL A 334 -12.26 31.24 -31.02
C VAL A 334 -12.78 31.57 -29.62
N LEU A 335 -14.09 31.44 -29.43
CA LEU A 335 -14.77 31.62 -28.14
C LEU A 335 -14.96 30.26 -27.45
N ALA A 336 -14.18 30.01 -26.40
CA ALA A 336 -14.34 28.84 -25.54
C ALA A 336 -15.27 29.18 -24.36
N ALA A 337 -16.55 28.81 -24.46
CA ALA A 337 -17.54 29.05 -23.41
C ALA A 337 -17.47 27.97 -22.31
N LEU A 338 -16.89 28.31 -21.15
CA LEU A 338 -16.95 27.50 -19.94
C LEU A 338 -18.31 27.66 -19.26
N ARG A 339 -19.11 26.58 -19.18
CA ARG A 339 -20.48 26.62 -18.66
C ARG A 339 -20.62 25.83 -17.34
N GLN A 340 -20.61 26.52 -16.21
CA GLN A 340 -21.07 25.97 -14.93
C GLN A 340 -22.57 26.24 -14.74
N ASN A 341 -23.43 25.26 -15.03
CA ASN A 341 -24.59 24.88 -14.18
C ASN A 341 -25.50 23.83 -14.83
N GLN A 342 -26.01 22.90 -14.01
CA GLN A 342 -27.05 21.95 -14.40
C GLN A 342 -28.46 22.55 -14.22
N LYS A 343 -29.08 23.05 -15.31
CA LYS A 343 -30.53 22.89 -15.61
C LYS A 343 -31.02 23.59 -16.88
N ALA A 344 -30.38 24.67 -17.33
CA ALA A 344 -30.82 25.44 -18.50
C ALA A 344 -30.33 24.85 -19.84
N SER A 345 -30.97 23.76 -20.30
CA SER A 345 -30.65 23.09 -21.56
C SER A 345 -31.90 22.81 -22.42
N LYS A 346 -32.16 23.71 -23.38
CA LYS A 346 -32.73 23.37 -24.71
C LYS A 346 -32.64 24.54 -25.72
N ASP A 347 -33.00 25.76 -25.34
CA ASP A 347 -33.38 26.80 -26.34
C ASP A 347 -32.25 27.71 -26.87
N ILE A 348 -30.99 27.50 -26.47
CA ILE A 348 -29.88 28.43 -26.76
C ILE A 348 -29.01 27.98 -27.95
N SER A 349 -29.14 26.74 -28.43
CA SER A 349 -28.21 26.16 -29.42
C SER A 349 -28.32 26.70 -30.86
N GLN A 350 -29.41 27.39 -31.23
CA GLN A 350 -29.62 27.87 -32.61
C GLN A 350 -29.38 29.39 -32.77
N ASN A 351 -29.86 30.24 -31.85
CA ASN A 351 -29.78 31.70 -32.03
C ASN A 351 -28.34 32.26 -31.90
N CYS A 352 -27.47 31.66 -31.09
CA CYS A 352 -26.10 32.15 -30.92
C CYS A 352 -25.22 31.97 -32.17
N ILE A 353 -25.55 31.05 -33.07
CA ILE A 353 -24.83 30.85 -34.33
C ILE A 353 -25.31 31.85 -35.39
N ALA A 354 -26.60 32.16 -35.42
CA ALA A 354 -27.19 33.09 -36.40
C ALA A 354 -26.63 34.51 -36.28
N SER A 355 -26.54 35.08 -35.08
CA SER A 355 -26.06 36.45 -34.87
C SER A 355 -24.59 36.66 -35.26
N ALA A 356 -23.76 35.61 -35.17
CA ALA A 356 -22.34 35.68 -35.55
C ALA A 356 -22.16 35.84 -37.08
N VAL A 357 -23.07 35.26 -37.88
CA VAL A 357 -23.05 35.38 -39.34
C VAL A 357 -23.56 36.77 -39.78
N TYR A 358 -24.59 37.31 -39.12
CA TYR A 358 -25.24 38.56 -39.53
C TYR A 358 -24.37 39.81 -39.35
N CYS A 359 -23.54 39.88 -38.30
CA CYS A 359 -22.61 41.01 -38.16
C CYS A 359 -21.54 41.05 -39.26
N GLN A 360 -21.18 39.91 -39.84
CA GLN A 360 -20.11 39.83 -40.85
C GLN A 360 -20.52 40.35 -42.24
N SER A 361 -21.80 40.65 -42.48
CA SER A 361 -22.29 41.20 -43.76
C SER A 361 -22.35 42.73 -43.81
N ASN A 362 -22.55 43.41 -42.67
CA ASN A 362 -22.86 44.85 -42.67
C ASN A 362 -21.63 45.76 -42.63
N GLU A 363 -20.50 45.35 -42.05
CA GLU A 363 -19.24 46.14 -42.02
C GLU A 363 -18.55 46.27 -43.40
N ARG A 364 -19.23 45.93 -44.50
CA ARG A 364 -18.77 46.17 -45.88
C ARG A 364 -19.52 47.30 -46.61
N LYS A 365 -20.48 47.99 -45.97
CA LYS A 365 -21.17 49.15 -46.56
C LYS A 365 -21.62 50.20 -45.53
N GLN A 366 -20.69 51.05 -45.09
CA GLN A 366 -20.83 52.53 -45.10
C GLN A 366 -19.47 53.19 -44.82
#